data_AF-A0A497GBK7-F1
#
_entry.id   AF-A0A497GBK7-F1
#
_cell.length_a   1.000
_cell.length_b   1.000
_cell.length_c   1.000
_cell.angle_alpha   90.00
_cell.angle_beta   90.00
_cell.angle_gamma   90.00
#
_symmetry.space_group_name_H-M   'P 1'
#
loop_
_entity.id
_entity.type
_entity.pdbx_description
1 polymer ?
#
loop_
_entity_poly.entity_id
_entity_poly.type
_entity_poly.pdbx_seq_one_letter_code
_entity_poly.pdbx_strand_id
1 'polypeptide(L)' 'MARRSTCSYYRCREPGLYIVELEGSRYFLCKRHYRALLRALREQAKVKGSSELGELIVKRRGGGIIFSVP' A
#
# COMPACT_ATOMS: atom_id res chain seq x y z
N MET A 1 3.56 -23.76 -9.93
CA MET A 1 4.26 -23.03 -8.85
C MET A 1 3.68 -21.62 -8.77
N ALA A 2 2.88 -21.31 -7.75
CA ALA A 2 2.34 -19.96 -7.58
C ALA A 2 3.51 -18.97 -7.45
N ARG A 3 3.65 -18.04 -8.40
CA ARG A 3 4.62 -16.94 -8.31
C ARG A 3 4.42 -16.30 -6.94
N ARG A 4 5.39 -16.41 -6.04
CA ARG A 4 5.40 -15.63 -4.79
C ARG A 4 5.40 -14.17 -5.23
N SER A 5 4.23 -13.54 -5.21
CA SER A 5 4.06 -12.17 -5.65
C SER A 5 4.99 -11.31 -4.79
N THR A 6 6.07 -10.83 -5.38
CA THR A 6 6.98 -9.89 -4.72
C THR A 6 6.20 -8.65 -4.31
N CYS A 7 6.63 -8.00 -3.24
CA CYS A 7 5.99 -6.79 -2.78
C CYS A 7 5.91 -5.77 -3.93
N SER A 8 4.70 -5.29 -4.22
CA SER A 8 4.42 -4.32 -5.28
C SER A 8 4.98 -2.93 -4.96
N TYR A 9 5.55 -2.70 -3.78
CA TYR A 9 6.11 -1.42 -3.40
C TYR A 9 7.40 -1.10 -4.19
N TYR A 10 7.58 0.16 -4.59
CA TYR A 10 8.73 0.58 -5.40
C TYR A 10 10.07 0.16 -4.77
N ARG A 11 10.91 -0.52 -5.56
CA ARG A 11 12.22 -1.09 -5.16
C ARG A 11 12.18 -2.09 -3.99
N CYS A 12 11.02 -2.64 -3.64
CA CYS A 12 10.96 -3.74 -2.67
C CYS A 12 11.13 -5.10 -3.36
N ARG A 13 11.96 -5.98 -2.79
CA ARG A 13 12.16 -7.35 -3.26
C ARG A 13 11.69 -8.41 -2.25
N GLU A 14 11.07 -7.98 -1.16
CA GLU A 14 10.55 -8.88 -0.14
C GLU A 14 9.32 -9.65 -0.65
N PRO A 15 9.03 -10.84 -0.10
CA PRO A 15 7.80 -11.56 -0.42
C PRO A 15 6.56 -10.76 0.00
N GLY A 16 5.58 -10.66 -0.90
CA GLY A 16 4.25 -10.12 -0.58
C GLY A 16 3.50 -11.11 0.30
N LEU A 17 3.22 -10.71 1.54
CA LEU A 17 2.51 -11.53 2.54
C LEU A 17 1.05 -11.10 2.68
N TYR A 18 0.72 -9.87 2.30
CA TYR A 18 -0.60 -9.27 2.44
C TYR A 18 -1.12 -8.84 1.08
N ILE A 19 -2.41 -9.04 0.83
CA ILE A 19 -3.11 -8.53 -0.36
C ILE A 19 -3.91 -7.31 0.09
N VAL A 20 -3.71 -6.19 -0.59
CA VAL A 20 -4.45 -4.95 -0.34
C VAL A 20 -5.16 -4.55 -1.64
N GLU A 21 -6.45 -4.30 -1.54
CA GLU A 21 -7.25 -3.79 -2.66
C GLU A 21 -7.44 -2.28 -2.49
N LEU A 22 -6.95 -1.49 -3.45
CA LEU A 22 -7.05 -0.03 -3.48
C LEU A 22 -7.49 0.38 -4.88
N GLU A 23 -8.54 1.20 -4.98
CA GLU A 23 -9.09 1.68 -6.25
C GLU A 23 -9.36 0.55 -7.27
N GLY A 24 -9.89 -0.59 -6.80
CA GLY A 24 -10.17 -1.77 -7.63
C GLY A 24 -8.92 -2.55 -8.11
N SER A 25 -7.73 -2.15 -7.68
CA SER A 25 -6.47 -2.84 -7.99
C SER A 25 -5.94 -3.60 -6.77
N ARG A 26 -5.48 -4.85 -6.99
CA ARG A 26 -4.87 -5.68 -5.95
C ARG A 26 -3.35 -5.52 -5.93
N TYR A 27 -2.82 -5.22 -4.76
CA TYR A 27 -1.40 -5.03 -4.51
C TYR A 27 -0.90 -6.02 -3.46
N PHE A 28 0.29 -6.55 -3.66
CA PHE A 28 0.93 -7.46 -2.71
C PHE A 28 1.93 -6.69 -1.87
N LEU A 29 1.80 -6.72 -0.55
CA LEU A 29 2.69 -6.00 0.37
C LEU A 29 3.42 -6.96 1.30
N CYS A 30 4.69 -6.67 1.58
CA CYS A 30 5.38 -7.30 2.69
C CYS A 30 4.86 -6.72 4.03
N LYS A 31 5.18 -7.37 5.15
CA LYS A 31 4.77 -6.93 6.49
C LYS A 31 5.16 -5.48 6.79
N ARG A 32 6.34 -5.05 6.31
CA ARG A 32 6.85 -3.69 6.51
C ARG A 32 6.00 -2.65 5.79
N HIS A 33 5.77 -2.82 4.49
CA HIS A 33 4.98 -1.87 3.70
C HIS A 33 3.50 -1.88 4.04
N TYR A 34 2.96 -3.04 4.45
CA TYR A 34 1.60 -3.11 4.98
C TYR A 34 1.44 -2.30 6.27
N ARG A 35 2.39 -2.41 7.22
CA ARG A 35 2.37 -1.58 8.43
C ARG A 35 2.55 -0.09 8.14
N ALA A 36 3.39 0.27 7.18
CA ALA A 36 3.56 1.65 6.75
C ALA A 36 2.26 2.23 6.17
N LEU A 37 1.57 1.46 5.32
CA LEU A 37 0.24 1.79 4.81
C LEU A 37 -0.76 2.01 5.95
N LEU A 38 -0.89 1.06 6.88
CA LEU A 38 -1.80 1.19 8.02
C LEU A 38 -1.48 2.41 8.88
N ARG A 39 -0.20 2.73 9.06
CA ARG A 39 0.22 3.92 9.80
C ARG A 39 -0.20 5.19 9.09
N ALA A 40 0.05 5.29 7.78
CA ALA A 40 -0.38 6.43 6.97
C ALA A 40 -1.90 6.62 7.02
N LEU A 41 -2.68 5.53 6.91
CA LEU A 41 -4.14 5.57 7.06
C LEU A 41 -4.57 6.06 8.44
N ARG A 42 -3.93 5.59 9.51
CA ARG A 42 -4.23 6.04 10.88
C ARG A 42 -3.86 7.50 11.13
N GLU A 43 -2.77 7.97 10.53
CA GLU A 43 -2.36 9.39 10.60
C GLU A 43 -3.36 10.27 9.84
N GLN A 44 -3.79 9.88 8.64
CA GLN A 44 -4.86 10.58 7.91
C GLN A 44 -6.18 10.62 8.69
N ALA A 45 -6.61 9.48 9.24
CA ALA A 45 -7.82 9.39 10.06
C ALA A 45 -7.82 10.36 11.25
N LYS A 46 -6.65 10.54 11.89
CA LYS A 46 -6.48 11.49 13.00
C LYS A 46 -6.56 12.94 12.56
N VAL A 47 -6.02 13.27 11.39
CA VAL A 47 -5.95 14.65 10.88
C VAL A 47 -7.31 15.13 10.36
N LYS A 48 -8.07 14.27 9.67
CA LYS A 48 -9.33 14.67 9.01
C LYS A 48 -10.60 14.31 9.78
N GLY A 49 -10.52 13.54 10.87
CA GLY A 49 -11.69 13.12 11.66
C GLY A 49 -12.55 12.03 11.02
N SER A 50 -12.27 11.65 9.76
CA SER A 50 -12.92 10.58 9.01
C SER A 50 -11.87 9.72 8.29
N SER A 51 -12.06 8.40 8.31
CA SER A 51 -11.15 7.41 7.71
C SER A 51 -11.64 6.95 6.34
N GLU A 52 -11.89 7.87 5.41
CA GLU A 52 -12.26 7.46 4.05
C GLU A 52 -11.00 7.01 3.31
N LEU A 53 -10.92 5.71 2.99
CA LEU A 53 -9.87 5.09 2.18
C LEU A 53 -9.69 5.77 0.80
N GLY A 54 -10.65 6.59 0.37
CA GLY A 54 -10.64 7.32 -0.90
C GLY A 54 -9.57 8.41 -1.01
N GLU A 55 -8.89 8.80 0.08
CA GLU A 55 -7.89 9.87 0.05
C GLU A 55 -6.44 9.39 0.09
N LEU A 56 -6.22 8.06 0.09
CA LEU A 56 -4.88 7.49 -0.01
C LEU A 56 -4.50 7.31 -1.49
N ILE A 57 -3.75 8.26 -2.04
CA ILE A 57 -3.35 8.23 -3.45
C ILE A 57 -2.20 7.22 -3.62
N VAL A 58 -2.49 6.12 -4.32
CA VAL A 58 -1.48 5.14 -4.74
C VAL A 58 -0.85 5.62 -6.04
N LYS A 59 0.36 6.19 -5.97
CA LYS A 59 1.09 6.58 -7.18
C LYS A 59 1.91 5.39 -7.68
N ARG A 60 1.79 5.06 -8.97
CA ARG A 60 2.67 4.07 -9.62
C ARG A 60 4.01 4.74 -9.94
N ARG A 61 5.11 4.11 -9.55
CA ARG A 61 6.47 4.58 -9.84
C ARG A 61 7.33 3.40 -10.27
N GLY A 62 7.89 3.46 -11.48
CA GLY A 62 8.92 2.53 -11.98
C GLY A 62 8.63 1.04 -11.74
N GLY A 63 7.42 0.57 -12.07
CA GLY A 63 7.02 -0.84 -11.92
C GLY A 63 6.54 -1.26 -10.52
N GLY A 64 6.42 -0.32 -9.58
CA GLY A 64 5.82 -0.55 -8.27
C GLY A 64 4.88 0.58 -7.85
N ILE A 65 4.45 0.55 -6.60
CA ILE A 65 3.59 1.57 -5.98
C ILE A 65 4.33 2.32 -4.87
N ILE A 66 3.93 3.57 -4.68
CA ILE A 66 4.25 4.36 -3.50
C ILE A 66 2.93 4.92 -2.93
N PHE A 67 2.84 4.98 -1.62
CA PHE A 67 1.72 5.65 -0.94
C PHE A 67 2.13 7.09 -0.73
N SER A 68 1.34 8.03 -1.23
CA SER A 68 1.52 9.44 -0.92
C SER A 68 0.26 9.92 -0.22
N VAL A 69 0.45 10.47 0.97
CA VAL A 69 -0.56 11.35 1.55
C VAL A 69 -0.46 12.71 0.84
N PRO A 70 -1.58 13.36 0.48
CA PRO A 70 -1.57 14.75 0.03
C PRO A 70 -1.12 15.69 1.16
#